data_AF-A0A165Q0N4-F1
#
_entry.id   AF-A0A165Q0N4-F1
#
_cell.length_a   1.000
_cell.length_b   1.000
_cell.length_c   1.000
_cell.angle_alpha   90.00
_cell.angle_beta   90.00
_cell.angle_gamma   90.00
#
_symmetry.space_group_name_H-M   'P 1'
#
loop_
_entity.id
_entity.type
_entity.pdbx_description
1 polymer ?
#
loop_
_entity_poly.entity_id
_entity_poly.type
_entity_poly.pdbx_seq_one_letter_code
_entity_poly.pdbx_strand_id
1 'polypeptide(L)'
;MQIDHMSHYFTGAGVSIKNAQPVSVSPTSFDNLMAQPDFRNRQIEYTQQHFETSLRRLDMAVMRYENYEESISTRIARHVSGSDSLTVLMRMAETAEDKAYYEHLKENQDREYSSWIAAQKKMDDSEYKFDFLDSNGLFEDISQYFPNKTLDDIKQLYKGGADFRELFNPTEVLDASNGVFMPVFHSTYKLFPS
;
A
#
# COMPACT_ATOMS: atom_id res chain seq x y z
N MET A 1 -33.73 -27.34 17.99
CA MET A 1 -33.14 -26.62 16.84
C MET A 1 -33.34 -25.14 17.11
N GLN A 2 -32.25 -24.38 17.25
CA GLN A 2 -32.12 -22.91 17.06
C GLN A 2 -32.98 -21.99 17.97
N ILE A 3 -32.50 -20.92 18.61
CA ILE A 3 -31.29 -20.07 18.51
C ILE A 3 -31.06 -19.49 19.91
N ASP A 4 -29.86 -19.63 20.48
CA ASP A 4 -29.56 -19.10 21.82
C ASP A 4 -28.22 -18.35 21.83
N HIS A 5 -28.00 -17.48 20.84
CA HIS A 5 -26.77 -16.68 20.75
C HIS A 5 -26.99 -15.35 20.02
N MET A 6 -27.72 -14.38 20.56
CA MET A 6 -27.66 -12.99 20.07
C MET A 6 -28.21 -11.99 21.10
N SER A 7 -27.42 -11.65 22.13
CA SER A 7 -27.65 -10.43 22.91
C SER A 7 -26.48 -10.13 23.85
N HIS A 8 -25.29 -9.90 23.30
CA HIS A 8 -24.18 -9.24 24.01
C HIS A 8 -23.76 -7.91 23.38
N TYR A 9 -24.53 -7.42 22.40
CA TYR A 9 -24.50 -6.01 22.02
C TYR A 9 -25.39 -5.26 22.99
N PHE A 10 -24.80 -4.76 24.06
CA PHE A 10 -25.40 -3.67 24.82
C PHE A 10 -25.66 -2.52 23.83
N THR A 11 -26.93 -2.22 23.59
CA THR A 11 -27.31 -0.93 23.02
C THR A 11 -26.77 0.14 23.97
N GLY A 12 -26.22 1.23 23.42
CA GLY A 12 -25.63 2.35 24.17
C GLY A 12 -26.61 3.12 25.09
N ALA A 13 -27.72 2.50 25.49
CA ALA A 13 -28.77 3.04 26.32
C ALA A 13 -29.11 2.19 27.57
N GLY A 14 -28.44 1.06 27.82
CA GLY A 14 -28.51 0.37 29.12
C GLY A 14 -29.91 -0.06 29.58
N VAL A 15 -30.73 -0.63 28.70
CA VAL A 15 -32.09 -1.11 29.06
C VAL A 15 -32.19 -2.63 28.86
N SER A 16 -32.74 -3.33 29.86
CA SER A 16 -33.04 -4.77 29.77
C SER A 16 -34.17 -5.02 28.78
N ILE A 17 -33.93 -5.85 27.76
CA ILE A 17 -34.91 -6.19 26.71
C ILE A 17 -36.11 -6.97 27.29
N LYS A 18 -35.96 -7.63 28.45
CA LYS A 18 -37.07 -8.39 29.07
C LYS A 18 -38.08 -7.51 29.82
N ASN A 19 -37.64 -6.45 30.50
CA ASN A 19 -38.48 -5.72 31.45
C ASN A 19 -38.37 -4.18 31.39
N ALA A 20 -37.69 -3.61 30.38
CA ALA A 20 -37.52 -2.17 30.20
C ALA A 20 -36.94 -1.42 31.42
N GLN A 21 -36.34 -2.14 32.37
CA GLN A 21 -35.67 -1.55 33.52
C GLN A 21 -34.28 -1.05 33.09
N PRO A 22 -33.84 0.13 33.56
CA PRO A 22 -32.47 0.57 33.40
C PRO A 22 -31.57 -0.46 34.09
N VAL A 23 -30.73 -1.14 33.32
CA VAL A 23 -29.67 -1.95 33.91
C VAL A 23 -28.58 -0.95 34.24
N SER A 24 -28.34 -0.69 35.54
CA SER A 24 -27.14 0.02 35.96
C SER A 24 -25.93 -0.90 35.74
N VAL A 25 -25.56 -1.10 34.48
CA VAL A 25 -24.25 -1.62 34.15
C VAL A 25 -23.33 -0.42 34.34
N SER A 26 -22.55 -0.41 35.43
CA SER A 26 -21.45 0.54 35.54
C SER A 26 -20.67 0.48 34.23
N PRO A 27 -20.41 1.61 33.55
CA PRO A 27 -19.61 1.60 32.34
C PRO A 27 -18.29 0.91 32.69
N THR A 28 -18.03 -0.25 32.08
CA THR A 28 -16.76 -0.93 32.25
C THR A 28 -15.69 -0.01 31.69
N SER A 29 -14.77 0.46 32.54
CA SER A 29 -13.64 1.26 32.07
C SER A 29 -12.85 0.46 31.04
N PHE A 30 -12.20 1.16 30.11
CA PHE A 30 -11.43 0.50 29.08
C PHE A 30 -10.29 -0.35 29.66
N ASP A 31 -9.67 0.11 30.75
CA ASP A 31 -8.69 -0.66 31.53
C ASP A 31 -9.27 -2.00 32.03
N ASN A 32 -10.53 -2.01 32.48
CA ASN A 32 -11.22 -3.22 32.94
C ASN A 32 -11.56 -4.16 31.77
N LEU A 33 -11.74 -3.65 30.55
CA LEU A 33 -11.90 -4.46 29.34
C LEU A 33 -10.55 -5.06 28.90
N MET A 34 -9.48 -4.29 28.94
CA MET A 34 -8.12 -4.76 28.62
C MET A 34 -7.58 -5.75 29.64
N ALA A 35 -8.07 -5.73 30.88
CA ALA A 35 -7.80 -6.75 31.87
C ALA A 35 -8.46 -8.11 31.54
N GLN A 36 -9.42 -8.17 30.61
CA GLN A 36 -10.02 -9.42 30.15
C GLN A 36 -9.13 -10.05 29.07
N PRO A 37 -8.61 -11.28 29.29
CA PRO A 37 -7.72 -11.93 28.33
C PRO A 37 -8.30 -12.03 26.92
N ASP A 38 -9.59 -12.37 26.79
CA ASP A 38 -10.25 -12.53 25.49
C ASP A 38 -10.41 -11.22 24.71
N PHE A 39 -10.59 -10.10 25.42
CA PHE A 39 -10.66 -8.80 24.77
C PHE A 39 -9.26 -8.34 24.34
N ARG A 40 -8.28 -8.48 25.25
CA ARG A 40 -6.88 -8.14 24.97
C ARG A 40 -6.31 -8.95 23.80
N ASN A 41 -6.54 -10.25 23.76
CA ASN A 41 -6.09 -11.12 22.67
C ASN A 41 -6.69 -10.71 21.32
N ARG A 42 -7.97 -10.33 21.29
CA ARG A 42 -8.60 -9.80 20.07
C ARG A 42 -7.98 -8.48 19.60
N GLN A 43 -7.60 -7.60 20.53
CA GLN A 43 -6.89 -6.37 20.17
C GLN A 43 -5.48 -6.65 19.63
N ILE A 44 -4.77 -7.65 20.18
CA ILE A 44 -3.47 -8.09 19.67
C ILE A 44 -3.60 -8.61 18.25
N GLU A 45 -4.55 -9.52 18.00
CA GLU A 45 -4.84 -10.07 16.68
C GLU A 45 -5.22 -8.98 15.68
N TYR A 46 -6.09 -8.05 16.09
CA TYR A 46 -6.47 -6.90 15.28
C TYR A 46 -5.25 -6.06 14.88
N THR A 47 -4.41 -5.70 15.84
CA THR A 47 -3.21 -4.89 15.61
C THR A 47 -2.23 -5.62 14.68
N GLN A 48 -2.03 -6.91 14.86
CA GLN A 48 -1.21 -7.76 14.00
C GLN A 48 -1.72 -7.79 12.56
N GLN A 49 -3.01 -8.04 12.33
CA GLN A 49 -3.60 -8.08 10.98
C GLN A 49 -3.47 -6.74 10.25
N HIS A 50 -3.62 -5.65 11.00
CA HIS A 50 -3.49 -4.31 10.46
C HIS A 50 -2.04 -4.00 10.04
N PHE A 51 -1.07 -4.36 10.90
CA PHE A 51 0.35 -4.25 10.56
C PHE A 51 0.72 -5.07 9.31
N GLU A 52 0.28 -6.33 9.23
CA GLU A 52 0.50 -7.19 8.08
C GLU A 52 -0.10 -6.62 6.79
N THR A 53 -1.24 -5.93 6.89
CA THR A 53 -1.86 -5.25 5.76
C THR A 53 -0.98 -4.09 5.28
N SER A 54 -0.42 -3.28 6.19
CA SER A 54 0.52 -2.21 5.84
C SER A 54 1.79 -2.77 5.18
N LEU A 55 2.35 -3.86 5.70
CA LEU A 55 3.50 -4.52 5.07
C LEU A 55 3.18 -5.06 3.68
N ARG A 56 2.01 -5.70 3.50
CA ARG A 56 1.59 -6.18 2.18
C ARG A 56 1.50 -5.05 1.18
N ARG A 57 1.06 -3.85 1.59
CA ARG A 57 1.02 -2.66 0.72
C ARG A 57 2.42 -2.22 0.32
N LEU A 58 3.37 -2.21 1.26
CA LEU A 58 4.78 -1.96 0.96
C LEU A 58 5.33 -2.96 -0.05
N ASP A 59 5.16 -4.26 0.20
CA ASP A 59 5.63 -5.33 -0.70
C ASP A 59 5.01 -5.21 -2.10
N MET A 60 3.71 -4.93 -2.18
CA MET A 60 3.02 -4.71 -3.45
C MET A 60 3.55 -3.49 -4.20
N ALA A 61 3.88 -2.40 -3.49
CA ALA A 61 4.44 -1.20 -4.11
C ALA A 61 5.86 -1.46 -4.64
N VAL A 62 6.68 -2.19 -3.88
CA VAL A 62 8.01 -2.64 -4.30
C VAL A 62 7.91 -3.49 -5.57
N MET A 63 7.06 -4.50 -5.57
CA MET A 63 6.84 -5.36 -6.74
C MET A 63 6.34 -4.57 -7.95
N ARG A 64 5.45 -3.58 -7.76
CA ARG A 64 4.96 -2.72 -8.84
C ARG A 64 6.05 -1.84 -9.42
N TYR A 65 6.94 -1.31 -8.57
CA TYR A 65 8.12 -0.57 -9.00
C TYR A 65 8.99 -1.43 -9.91
N GLU A 66 9.35 -2.63 -9.44
CA GLU A 66 10.22 -3.57 -10.16
C GLU A 66 9.61 -4.02 -11.49
N ASN A 67 8.31 -4.34 -11.50
CA ASN A 67 7.59 -4.68 -12.74
C ASN A 67 7.56 -3.52 -13.73
N TYR A 68 7.43 -2.27 -13.25
CA TYR A 68 7.41 -1.10 -14.12
C TYR A 68 8.80 -0.84 -14.72
N GLU A 69 9.86 -0.99 -13.92
CA GLU A 69 11.26 -0.91 -14.35
C GLU A 69 11.60 -1.96 -15.43
N GLU A 70 11.20 -3.22 -15.20
CA GLU A 70 11.36 -4.29 -16.18
C GLU A 70 10.56 -4.02 -17.47
N SER A 71 9.32 -3.52 -17.33
CA SER A 71 8.46 -3.20 -18.47
C SER A 71 9.06 -2.10 -19.34
N ILE A 72 9.57 -1.03 -18.73
CA ILE A 72 10.25 0.06 -19.45
C ILE A 72 11.46 -0.47 -20.21
N SER A 73 12.31 -1.25 -19.54
CA SER A 73 13.50 -1.86 -20.16
C SER A 73 13.13 -2.73 -21.37
N THR A 74 12.07 -3.53 -21.25
CA THR A 74 11.54 -4.36 -22.33
C THR A 74 10.98 -3.53 -23.49
N ARG A 75 10.21 -2.48 -23.19
CA ARG A 75 9.62 -1.58 -24.21
C ARG A 75 10.71 -0.84 -25.00
N ILE A 76 11.75 -0.37 -24.33
CA ILE A 76 12.93 0.25 -24.95
C ILE A 76 13.64 -0.74 -25.89
N ALA A 77 13.92 -1.95 -25.43
CA ALA A 77 14.58 -2.97 -26.25
C ALA A 77 13.76 -3.32 -27.50
N ARG A 78 12.43 -3.45 -27.37
CA ARG A 78 11.51 -3.68 -28.50
C ARG A 78 11.43 -2.51 -29.47
N HIS A 79 11.48 -1.28 -28.98
CA HIS A 79 11.49 -0.10 -29.85
C HIS A 79 12.75 -0.08 -30.72
N VAL A 80 13.92 -0.31 -30.11
CA VAL A 80 15.21 -0.35 -30.80
C VAL A 80 15.24 -1.44 -31.88
N SER A 81 14.65 -2.61 -31.62
CA SER A 81 14.58 -3.69 -32.61
C SER A 81 13.46 -3.54 -33.65
N GLY A 82 12.37 -2.84 -33.31
CA GLY A 82 11.17 -2.71 -34.15
C GLY A 82 11.14 -1.47 -35.07
N SER A 83 11.96 -0.45 -34.81
CA SER A 83 12.04 0.80 -35.59
C SER A 83 12.24 0.57 -37.11
N ASP A 84 12.92 -0.51 -37.48
CA ASP A 84 13.20 -0.83 -38.88
C ASP A 84 11.93 -1.21 -39.65
N SER A 85 10.92 -1.77 -38.97
CA SER A 85 9.69 -2.24 -39.62
C SER A 85 8.80 -1.11 -40.16
N LEU A 86 8.57 -0.05 -39.37
CA LEU A 86 7.82 1.14 -39.84
C LEU A 86 8.57 1.88 -40.94
N THR A 87 9.91 1.92 -40.86
CA THR A 87 10.73 2.55 -41.90
C THR A 87 10.60 1.79 -43.24
N VAL A 88 10.50 0.46 -43.21
CA VAL A 88 10.23 -0.36 -44.40
C VAL A 88 8.81 -0.11 -44.93
N LEU A 89 7.78 -0.14 -44.06
CA LEU A 89 6.39 0.09 -44.47
C LEU A 89 6.19 1.47 -45.11
N MET A 90 6.82 2.51 -44.56
CA MET A 90 6.80 3.86 -45.11
C MET A 90 7.46 3.95 -46.49
N ARG A 91 8.52 3.17 -46.75
CA ARG A 91 9.16 3.08 -48.08
C ARG A 91 8.30 2.33 -49.10
N MET A 92 7.51 1.36 -48.64
CA MET A 92 6.61 0.56 -49.49
C MET A 92 5.25 1.24 -49.73
N ALA A 93 4.93 2.30 -48.99
CA ALA A 93 3.69 3.04 -49.15
C ALA A 93 3.62 3.70 -50.54
N GLU A 94 2.54 3.41 -51.28
CA GLU A 94 2.35 3.87 -52.65
C GLU A 94 1.59 5.21 -52.71
N THR A 95 0.72 5.48 -51.73
CA THR A 95 -0.09 6.71 -51.66
C THR A 95 0.50 7.75 -50.71
N ALA A 96 0.08 9.01 -50.85
CA ALA A 96 0.49 10.09 -49.96
C ALA A 96 -0.17 9.94 -48.57
N GLU A 97 -1.42 9.46 -48.55
CA GLU A 97 -2.20 9.20 -47.35
C GLU A 97 -1.54 8.11 -46.49
N ASP A 98 -1.08 7.01 -47.10
CA ASP A 98 -0.40 5.92 -46.38
C ASP A 98 0.94 6.38 -45.80
N LYS A 99 1.70 7.20 -46.56
CA LYS A 99 2.96 7.77 -46.07
C LYS A 99 2.74 8.65 -44.84
N ALA A 100 1.74 9.54 -44.90
CA ALA A 100 1.38 10.39 -43.77
C ALA A 100 0.92 9.58 -42.55
N TYR A 101 0.17 8.48 -42.75
CA TYR A 101 -0.22 7.58 -41.67
C TYR A 101 0.99 6.92 -40.98
N TYR A 102 1.92 6.36 -41.76
CA TYR A 102 3.12 5.72 -41.20
C TYR A 102 4.08 6.72 -40.54
N GLU A 103 4.18 7.94 -41.08
CA GLU A 103 4.94 9.04 -40.47
C GLU A 103 4.37 9.41 -39.10
N HIS A 104 3.05 9.57 -38.99
CA HIS A 104 2.38 9.82 -37.70
C HIS A 104 2.55 8.66 -36.69
N LEU A 105 2.49 7.41 -37.15
CA LEU A 105 2.78 6.25 -36.29
C LEU A 105 4.21 6.29 -35.74
N LYS A 106 5.18 6.62 -36.60
CA LYS A 106 6.58 6.76 -36.21
C LYS A 106 6.78 7.88 -35.19
N GLU A 107 6.20 9.06 -35.43
CA GLU A 107 6.28 10.19 -34.49
C GLU A 107 5.70 9.84 -33.12
N ASN A 108 4.58 9.11 -33.07
CA ASN A 108 4.01 8.64 -31.81
C ASN A 108 4.93 7.62 -31.13
N GLN A 109 5.50 6.68 -31.88
CA GLN A 109 6.41 5.69 -31.34
C GLN A 109 7.69 6.34 -30.77
N ASP A 110 8.25 7.35 -31.43
CA ASP A 110 9.42 8.10 -30.98
C ASP A 110 9.11 8.94 -29.73
N ARG A 111 7.89 9.47 -29.62
CA ARG A 111 7.41 10.18 -28.42
C ARG A 111 7.27 9.23 -27.24
N GLU A 112 6.67 8.06 -27.44
CA GLU A 112 6.58 7.02 -26.40
C GLU A 112 7.95 6.55 -25.96
N TYR A 113 8.86 6.30 -26.91
CA TYR A 113 10.25 5.93 -26.63
C TYR A 113 10.96 6.99 -25.78
N SER A 114 10.84 8.26 -26.15
CA SER A 114 11.40 9.38 -25.38
C SER A 114 10.86 9.42 -23.94
N SER A 115 9.57 9.09 -23.75
CA SER A 115 8.95 8.99 -22.42
C SER A 115 9.51 7.83 -21.60
N TRP A 116 9.78 6.68 -22.21
CA TRP A 116 10.38 5.52 -21.55
C TRP A 116 11.83 5.77 -21.17
N ILE A 117 12.62 6.42 -22.04
CA ILE A 117 14.00 6.81 -21.74
C ILE A 117 14.04 7.81 -20.57
N ALA A 118 13.13 8.77 -20.54
CA ALA A 118 13.02 9.70 -19.42
C ALA A 118 12.62 9.00 -18.12
N ALA A 119 11.76 7.97 -18.18
CA ALA A 119 11.39 7.17 -17.02
C ALA A 119 12.56 6.28 -16.55
N GLN A 120 13.26 5.61 -17.47
CA GLN A 120 14.45 4.81 -17.16
C GLN A 120 15.52 5.65 -16.47
N LYS A 121 15.80 6.85 -16.99
CA LYS A 121 16.76 7.78 -16.37
C LYS A 121 16.40 8.16 -14.93
N LYS A 122 15.10 8.23 -14.60
CA LYS A 122 14.67 8.45 -13.21
C LYS A 122 14.90 7.21 -12.35
N MET A 123 14.67 6.02 -12.90
CA MET A 123 14.87 4.75 -12.21
C MET A 123 16.33 4.41 -11.97
N ASP A 124 17.24 4.91 -12.82
CA ASP A 124 18.69 4.78 -12.63
C ASP A 124 19.20 5.52 -11.37
N ASP A 125 18.39 6.43 -10.79
CA ASP A 125 18.67 7.03 -9.49
C ASP A 125 18.38 6.01 -8.38
N SER A 126 19.43 5.64 -7.64
CA SER A 126 19.37 4.66 -6.56
C SER A 126 18.38 5.02 -5.46
N GLU A 127 18.07 6.31 -5.28
CA GLU A 127 17.12 6.77 -4.27
C GLU A 127 15.68 6.83 -4.79
N TYR A 128 15.45 6.75 -6.11
CA TYR A 128 14.11 6.95 -6.69
C TYR A 128 13.09 5.90 -6.24
N LYS A 129 13.52 4.65 -6.05
CA LYS A 129 12.67 3.60 -5.44
C LYS A 129 12.25 3.99 -4.03
N PHE A 130 13.19 4.47 -3.22
CA PHE A 130 12.92 4.89 -1.85
C PHE A 130 11.97 6.09 -1.81
N ASP A 131 12.24 7.12 -2.61
CA ASP A 131 11.39 8.32 -2.71
C ASP A 131 9.99 7.99 -3.24
N PHE A 132 9.89 7.06 -4.18
CA PHE A 132 8.61 6.55 -4.65
C PHE A 132 7.81 5.92 -3.50
N LEU A 133 8.42 5.04 -2.71
CA LEU A 133 7.74 4.40 -1.58
C LEU A 133 7.35 5.42 -0.49
N ASP A 134 8.22 6.38 -0.22
CA ASP A 134 7.98 7.45 0.76
C ASP A 134 6.83 8.37 0.35
N SER A 135 6.84 8.83 -0.91
CA SER A 135 5.77 9.69 -1.46
C SER A 135 4.39 9.02 -1.53
N ASN A 136 4.34 7.69 -1.37
CA ASN A 136 3.11 6.90 -1.28
C ASN A 136 2.64 6.67 0.17
N GLY A 137 3.29 7.28 1.16
CA GLY A 137 2.91 7.19 2.58
C GLY A 137 3.16 5.82 3.22
N LEU A 138 3.92 4.94 2.56
CA LEU A 138 4.11 3.56 3.03
C LEU A 138 4.92 3.49 4.33
N PHE A 139 5.91 4.37 4.49
CA PHE A 139 6.68 4.46 5.73
C PHE A 139 5.87 5.09 6.87
N GLU A 140 5.00 6.05 6.56
CA GLU A 140 4.09 6.65 7.54
C GLU A 140 3.09 5.60 8.07
N ASP A 141 2.51 4.80 7.18
CA ASP A 141 1.64 3.69 7.55
C ASP A 141 2.35 2.69 8.47
N ILE A 142 3.64 2.39 8.23
CA ILE A 142 4.41 1.46 9.06
C ILE A 142 4.82 2.10 10.41
N SER A 143 5.17 3.39 10.43
CA SER A 143 5.66 4.06 11.65
C SER A 143 4.67 4.06 12.81
N GLN A 144 3.37 4.00 12.52
CA GLN A 144 2.32 3.96 13.53
C GLN A 144 2.42 2.71 14.43
N TYR A 145 3.06 1.65 13.95
CA TYR A 145 3.24 0.39 14.67
C TYR A 145 4.54 0.32 15.48
N PHE A 146 5.32 1.40 15.52
CA PHE A 146 6.57 1.48 16.27
C PHE A 146 6.58 2.75 17.14
N PRO A 147 5.89 2.75 18.29
CA PRO A 147 5.69 3.94 19.13
C PRO A 147 6.98 4.54 19.70
N ASN A 148 8.07 3.76 19.70
CA ASN A 148 9.40 4.18 20.14
C ASN A 148 10.32 4.60 18.96
N LYS A 149 9.81 4.68 17.74
CA LYS A 149 10.56 5.05 16.54
C LYS A 149 9.92 6.25 15.85
N THR A 150 10.75 7.14 15.35
CA THR A 150 10.32 8.21 14.45
C THR A 150 10.12 7.66 13.03
N LEU A 151 9.43 8.42 12.18
CA LEU A 151 9.32 8.10 10.75
C LEU A 151 10.70 7.94 10.09
N ASP A 152 11.66 8.78 10.46
CA ASP A 152 13.02 8.69 9.92
C ASP A 152 13.74 7.42 10.37
N ASP A 153 13.51 6.94 11.60
CA ASP A 153 14.07 5.66 12.05
C ASP A 153 13.52 4.50 11.21
N ILE A 154 12.22 4.51 10.88
CA ILE A 154 11.60 3.49 10.00
C ILE A 154 12.21 3.53 8.61
N LYS A 155 12.38 4.73 8.05
CA LYS A 155 13.05 4.94 6.77
C LYS A 155 14.48 4.39 6.76
N GLN A 156 15.26 4.66 7.79
CA GLN A 156 16.62 4.16 7.92
C GLN A 156 16.67 2.64 8.09
N LEU A 157 15.76 2.06 8.88
CA LEU A 157 15.63 0.60 9.00
C LEU A 157 15.35 -0.06 7.66
N TYR A 158 14.44 0.51 6.87
CA TYR A 158 14.15 0.01 5.52
C TYR A 158 15.38 0.10 4.61
N LYS A 159 16.09 1.25 4.59
CA LYS A 159 17.34 1.40 3.82
C LYS A 159 18.42 0.41 4.25
N GLY A 160 18.46 0.05 5.54
CA GLY A 160 19.34 -0.97 6.10
C GLY A 160 18.93 -2.42 5.79
N GLY A 161 17.79 -2.64 5.12
CA GLY A 161 17.30 -3.97 4.77
C GLY A 161 16.60 -4.71 5.92
N ALA A 162 16.10 -4.00 6.93
CA ALA A 162 15.41 -4.62 8.05
C ALA A 162 14.09 -5.29 7.61
N ASP A 163 13.80 -6.47 8.14
CA ASP A 163 12.45 -7.04 8.07
C ASP A 163 11.61 -6.54 9.24
N PHE A 164 10.67 -5.65 8.95
CA PHE A 164 9.77 -5.10 9.95
C PHE A 164 8.94 -6.17 10.67
N ARG A 165 8.71 -7.35 10.06
CA ARG A 165 8.00 -8.47 10.69
C ARG A 165 8.73 -8.99 11.92
N GLU A 166 10.05 -9.00 11.87
CA GLU A 166 10.89 -9.46 12.99
C GLU A 166 10.99 -8.43 14.11
N LEU A 167 10.77 -7.15 13.77
CA LEU A 167 10.87 -6.03 14.72
C LEU A 167 9.53 -5.70 15.39
N PHE A 168 8.41 -6.20 14.86
CA PHE A 168 7.08 -5.80 15.30
C PHE A 168 6.58 -6.63 16.50
N ASN A 169 6.12 -5.93 17.53
CA ASN A 169 5.45 -6.53 18.68
C ASN A 169 4.10 -5.85 18.91
N PRO A 170 2.96 -6.51 18.61
CA PRO A 170 1.63 -5.90 18.76
C PRO A 170 1.30 -5.56 20.21
N THR A 171 1.90 -6.26 21.18
CA THR A 171 1.70 -5.97 22.60
C THR A 171 2.29 -4.62 22.99
N GLU A 172 3.50 -4.30 22.52
CA GLU A 172 4.15 -3.01 22.80
C GLU A 172 3.36 -1.84 22.22
N VAL A 173 2.75 -2.02 21.04
CA VAL A 173 1.90 -1.00 20.43
C VAL A 173 0.66 -0.74 21.28
N LEU A 174 -0.02 -1.81 21.72
CA LEU A 174 -1.20 -1.68 22.56
C LEU A 174 -0.88 -1.07 23.92
N ASP A 175 0.24 -1.45 24.52
CA ASP A 175 0.66 -0.92 25.81
C ASP A 175 1.00 0.58 25.68
N ALA A 176 1.61 1.01 24.57
CA ALA A 176 1.87 2.42 24.28
C ALA A 176 0.60 3.23 23.93
N SER A 177 -0.43 2.59 23.39
CA SER A 177 -1.69 3.22 22.98
C SER A 177 -2.78 3.17 24.06
N ASN A 178 -2.43 2.81 25.29
CA ASN A 178 -3.37 2.57 26.40
C ASN A 178 -4.49 1.57 26.02
N GLY A 179 -4.15 0.59 25.18
CA GLY A 179 -4.92 -0.61 24.88
C GLY A 179 -5.90 -0.55 23.71
N VAL A 180 -6.17 0.62 23.10
CA VAL A 180 -6.79 0.69 21.76
C VAL A 180 -5.76 1.20 20.79
N PHE A 181 -5.52 0.45 19.72
CA PHE A 181 -4.78 0.95 18.57
C PHE A 181 -5.73 1.10 17.38
N MET A 182 -5.90 2.33 16.90
CA MET A 182 -6.65 2.60 15.67
C MET A 182 -5.69 3.20 14.63
N PRO A 183 -5.24 2.41 13.63
CA PRO A 183 -4.35 2.93 12.61
C PRO A 183 -5.08 3.96 11.75
N VAL A 184 -4.38 5.05 11.44
CA VAL A 184 -4.80 6.03 10.44
C VAL A 184 -4.32 5.53 9.09
N PHE A 185 -5.25 5.30 8.17
CA PHE A 185 -4.92 4.89 6.81
C PHE A 185 -4.65 6.09 5.91
N HIS A 186 -3.47 6.17 5.31
CA HIS A 186 -3.21 7.12 4.24
C HIS A 186 -3.81 6.58 2.94
N SER A 187 -4.72 7.35 2.33
CA SER A 187 -5.49 6.92 1.14
C SER A 187 -4.82 7.25 -0.20
N THR A 188 -3.68 7.94 -0.19
CA THR A 188 -3.03 8.45 -1.39
C THR A 188 -1.99 7.48 -1.95
N TYR A 189 -2.41 6.27 -2.33
CA TYR A 189 -1.57 5.37 -3.11
C TYR A 189 -1.60 5.81 -4.58
N LYS A 190 -0.52 6.41 -5.06
CA LYS A 190 -0.36 6.75 -6.47
C LYS A 190 0.01 5.47 -7.23
N LEU A 191 -0.83 5.12 -8.20
CA LEU A 191 -0.51 4.09 -9.16
C LEU A 191 0.56 4.63 -10.12
N PHE A 192 1.54 3.81 -10.48
CA PHE A 192 2.30 4.06 -11.71
C PHE A 192 1.32 4.18 -12.87
N PRO A 193 1.52 5.12 -13.82
CA PRO A 193 0.73 5.14 -15.04
C PRO A 193 0.86 3.79 -15.74
N SER A 194 -0.28 3.16 -16.03
CA SER A 194 -0.40 1.92 -16.80
C SER A 194 0.07 2.09 -18.25
#